data_AF-A0A7Y2BJD0-F1
#
_entry.id   AF-A0A7Y2BJD0-F1
#
_cell.length_a   1.000
_cell.length_b   1.000
_cell.length_c   1.000
_cell.angle_alpha   90.00
_cell.angle_beta   90.00
_cell.angle_gamma   90.00
#
_symmetry.space_group_name_H-M   'P 1'
#
loop_
_entity.id
_entity.type
_entity.pdbx_description
1 polymer ?
#
loop_
_entity_poly.entity_id
_entity_poly.type
_entity_poly.pdbx_seq_one_letter_code
_entity_poly.pdbx_strand_id
1 'polypeptide(L)'
;MKTRPERLECCCADNQATFLGHAFDRLELNDAQRQLLLHSFREITIQIPLEIERASERLCTFTGYRVQHNHARGPFKGGLRFHPNVKLEEIRALAQLMTWKTALVDIPFGGAKGGIAVDPGLLNAHEIEILTKRFTQKMAPVLGEHEDIPAPDVNTNAQHMAWIFEEYSKLRGQRPAVVTGKPLELGGSHGREEATGHGVAEIALQASSDLGINISSARVVLQG
;
A
#
# COMPACT_ATOMS: atom_id res chain seq x y z
N MET A 1 -38.45 -16.63 -12.09
CA MET A 1 -36.99 -16.74 -12.26
C MET A 1 -36.39 -15.40 -11.82
N LYS A 2 -35.98 -15.29 -10.55
CA LYS A 2 -35.45 -14.04 -10.00
C LYS A 2 -34.03 -13.85 -10.56
N THR A 3 -33.85 -12.83 -11.39
CA THR A 3 -32.53 -12.40 -11.88
C THR A 3 -31.64 -12.12 -10.68
N ARG A 4 -30.45 -12.72 -10.65
CA ARG A 4 -29.42 -12.35 -9.67
C ARG A 4 -29.13 -10.85 -9.87
N PRO A 5 -29.06 -10.04 -8.81
CA PRO A 5 -28.56 -8.67 -8.96
C PRO A 5 -27.16 -8.75 -9.57
N GLU A 6 -26.93 -7.94 -10.60
CA GLU A 6 -25.59 -7.73 -11.14
C GLU A 6 -24.65 -7.41 -9.98
N ARG A 7 -23.50 -8.08 -9.92
CA ARG A 7 -22.48 -7.72 -8.93
C ARG A 7 -22.06 -6.29 -9.27
N LEU A 8 -22.49 -5.33 -8.46
CA LEU A 8 -21.85 -4.03 -8.40
C LEU A 8 -20.36 -4.31 -8.24
N GLU A 9 -19.57 -3.95 -9.24
CA GLU A 9 -18.12 -3.90 -9.09
C GLU A 9 -17.86 -2.92 -7.96
N CYS A 10 -17.60 -3.45 -6.75
CA CYS A 10 -17.19 -2.64 -5.63
C CYS A 10 -15.85 -2.00 -6.01
N CYS A 11 -15.91 -0.74 -6.42
CA CYS A 11 -14.72 0.00 -6.77
C CYS A 11 -14.07 0.43 -5.45
N CYS A 12 -12.75 0.35 -5.34
CA CYS A 12 -12.07 0.94 -4.17
C CYS A 12 -12.37 2.44 -4.01
N ALA A 13 -12.83 3.11 -5.08
CA ALA A 13 -13.34 4.47 -5.08
C ALA A 13 -14.68 4.64 -4.31
N ASP A 14 -15.46 3.59 -4.09
CA ASP A 14 -16.73 3.65 -3.34
C ASP A 14 -16.52 4.05 -1.88
N ASN A 15 -15.30 3.86 -1.35
CA ASN A 15 -14.93 4.33 -0.01
C ASN A 15 -15.07 5.85 0.17
N GLN A 16 -14.88 6.63 -0.90
CA GLN A 16 -14.99 8.10 -0.87
C GLN A 16 -16.43 8.55 -0.60
N ALA A 17 -17.37 7.97 -1.34
CA ALA A 17 -18.77 8.34 -1.26
C ALA A 17 -19.41 7.82 0.04
N THR A 18 -19.02 6.63 0.50
CA THR A 18 -19.70 5.99 1.65
C THR A 18 -19.12 6.38 3.00
N PHE A 19 -17.79 6.41 3.18
CA PHE A 19 -17.21 6.62 4.53
C PHE A 19 -16.72 8.04 4.76
N LEU A 20 -16.05 8.65 3.79
CA LEU A 20 -15.46 9.99 3.96
C LEU A 20 -16.51 11.11 3.88
N GLY A 21 -17.54 10.95 3.04
CA GLY A 21 -18.63 11.92 2.93
C GLY A 21 -19.25 12.28 4.29
N HIS A 22 -19.63 11.27 5.07
CA HIS A 22 -20.18 11.47 6.41
C HIS A 22 -19.22 12.18 7.38
N ALA A 23 -17.92 11.93 7.27
CA ALA A 23 -16.93 12.63 8.08
C ALA A 23 -16.81 14.10 7.66
N PHE A 24 -16.79 14.38 6.36
CA PHE A 24 -16.73 15.75 5.83
C PHE A 24 -17.98 16.56 6.17
N ASP A 25 -19.16 15.92 6.16
CA ASP A 25 -20.42 16.56 6.57
C ASP A 25 -20.39 16.94 8.05
N ARG A 26 -19.94 16.03 8.94
CA ARG A 26 -19.82 16.32 10.38
C ARG A 26 -18.79 17.40 10.70
N LEU A 27 -17.77 17.54 9.86
CA LEU A 27 -16.75 18.59 9.97
C LEU A 27 -17.16 19.90 9.27
N GLU A 28 -18.36 19.94 8.67
CA GLU A 28 -18.91 21.10 7.95
C GLU A 28 -17.94 21.63 6.87
N LEU A 29 -17.21 20.73 6.21
CA LEU A 29 -16.26 21.13 5.17
C LEU A 29 -16.99 21.63 3.93
N ASN A 30 -16.53 22.76 3.39
CA ASN A 30 -17.02 23.27 2.12
C ASN A 30 -16.47 22.44 0.94
N ASP A 31 -17.05 22.63 -0.25
CA ASP A 31 -16.67 21.84 -1.43
C ASP A 31 -15.20 21.97 -1.80
N ALA A 32 -14.61 23.17 -1.67
CA ALA A 32 -13.20 23.37 -1.97
C ALA A 32 -12.29 22.59 -1.02
N GLN A 33 -12.62 22.56 0.29
CA GLN A 33 -11.92 21.76 1.29
C GLN A 33 -12.07 20.26 1.00
N ARG A 34 -13.28 19.79 0.67
CA ARG A 34 -13.52 18.39 0.31
C ARG A 34 -12.70 17.98 -0.89
N GLN A 35 -12.71 18.78 -1.96
CA GLN A 35 -11.93 18.52 -3.17
C GLN A 35 -10.43 18.45 -2.84
N LEU A 36 -9.91 19.41 -2.07
CA LEU A 36 -8.51 19.41 -1.66
C LEU A 36 -8.10 18.12 -0.93
N LEU A 37 -8.96 17.58 -0.07
CA LEU A 37 -8.69 16.36 0.68
C LEU A 37 -8.89 15.07 -0.12
N LEU A 38 -9.60 15.14 -1.25
CA LEU A 38 -9.87 14.00 -2.13
C LEU A 38 -8.80 13.81 -3.21
N HIS A 39 -8.14 14.89 -3.63
CA HIS A 39 -7.14 14.85 -4.69
C HIS A 39 -5.75 14.45 -4.16
N SER A 40 -5.04 13.65 -4.96
CA SER A 40 -3.65 13.28 -4.68
C SER A 40 -2.71 14.45 -4.90
N PHE A 41 -1.71 14.61 -4.04
CA PHE A 41 -0.61 15.56 -4.24
C PHE A 41 0.21 15.26 -5.50
N ARG A 42 0.53 14.00 -5.77
CA ARG A 42 1.31 13.57 -6.93
C ARG A 42 0.99 12.12 -7.30
N GLU A 43 0.89 11.85 -8.59
CA GLU A 43 0.70 10.49 -9.14
C GLU A 43 1.79 10.21 -10.17
N ILE A 44 2.46 9.06 -10.03
CA ILE A 44 3.60 8.69 -10.87
C ILE A 44 3.32 7.32 -11.48
N THR A 45 3.43 7.24 -12.80
CA THR A 45 3.34 6.01 -13.57
C THR A 45 4.65 5.79 -14.30
N ILE A 46 5.20 4.58 -14.20
CA ILE A 46 6.46 4.20 -14.86
C ILE A 46 6.28 2.92 -15.66
N GLN A 47 7.08 2.79 -16.72
CA GLN A 47 7.19 1.56 -17.50
C GLN A 47 8.52 0.86 -17.17
N ILE A 48 8.45 -0.44 -16.94
CA ILE A 48 9.56 -1.27 -16.48
C ILE A 48 9.70 -2.46 -17.43
N PRO A 49 10.54 -2.36 -18.47
CA PRO A 49 10.87 -3.51 -19.29
C PRO A 49 11.60 -4.55 -18.45
N LEU A 50 11.35 -5.83 -18.68
CA LEU A 50 12.00 -6.97 -18.03
C LEU A 50 12.08 -8.13 -19.02
N GLU A 51 13.22 -8.81 -19.05
CA GLU A 51 13.34 -10.05 -19.81
C GLU A 51 12.84 -11.22 -18.94
N ILE A 52 11.96 -12.04 -19.50
CA ILE A 52 11.34 -13.18 -18.80
C ILE A 52 11.73 -14.46 -19.54
N GLU A 53 12.34 -15.40 -18.82
CA GLU A 53 12.85 -16.64 -19.41
C GLU A 53 11.73 -17.59 -19.84
N ARG A 54 10.63 -17.59 -19.09
CA ARG A 54 9.51 -18.54 -19.25
C ARG A 54 8.38 -18.03 -20.15
N ALA A 55 8.49 -16.79 -20.65
CA ALA A 55 7.46 -16.18 -21.49
C ALA A 55 7.65 -16.54 -22.97
N SER A 56 6.54 -16.59 -23.72
CA SER A 56 6.57 -16.75 -25.17
C SER A 56 7.27 -15.59 -25.87
N GLU A 57 7.11 -14.37 -25.33
CA GLU A 57 7.86 -13.18 -25.68
C GLU A 57 8.89 -12.91 -24.59
N ARG A 58 10.17 -12.91 -24.94
CA ARG A 58 11.25 -12.76 -23.95
C ARG A 58 11.29 -11.39 -23.28
N LEU A 59 10.69 -10.35 -23.87
CA LEU A 59 10.71 -9.00 -23.33
C LEU A 59 9.28 -8.56 -23.02
N CYS A 60 8.98 -8.33 -21.75
CA CYS A 60 7.69 -7.82 -21.29
C CYS A 60 7.88 -6.46 -20.62
N THR A 61 6.87 -5.58 -20.73
CA THR A 61 6.87 -4.28 -20.06
C THR A 61 5.80 -4.25 -18.99
N PHE A 62 6.22 -3.97 -17.76
CA PHE A 62 5.34 -3.85 -16.60
C PHE A 62 5.06 -2.38 -16.28
N THR A 63 3.83 -2.08 -15.86
CA THR A 63 3.48 -0.74 -15.38
C THR A 63 3.59 -0.68 -13.87
N GLY A 64 4.36 0.28 -13.35
CA GLY A 64 4.49 0.59 -11.93
C GLY A 64 3.83 1.92 -11.59
N TYR A 65 3.31 2.02 -10.37
CA TYR A 65 2.63 3.21 -9.85
C TYR A 65 3.18 3.62 -8.49
N ARG A 66 3.22 4.94 -8.23
CA ARG A 66 3.35 5.52 -6.88
C ARG A 66 2.44 6.74 -6.80
N VAL A 67 1.44 6.68 -5.93
CA VAL A 67 0.55 7.80 -5.60
C VAL A 67 0.94 8.33 -4.23
N GLN A 68 1.31 9.60 -4.19
CA GLN A 68 1.57 10.39 -3.00
C GLN A 68 0.34 11.26 -2.76
N HIS A 69 -0.50 10.89 -1.80
CA HIS A 69 -1.81 11.51 -1.61
C HIS A 69 -1.71 12.80 -0.81
N ASN A 70 -1.17 12.76 0.41
CA ASN A 70 -1.07 13.93 1.28
C ASN A 70 0.14 13.80 2.22
N HIS A 71 0.84 14.90 2.49
CA HIS A 71 2.02 14.96 3.38
C HIS A 71 1.90 15.99 4.51
N ALA A 72 0.69 16.47 4.81
CA ALA A 72 0.47 17.54 5.78
C ALA A 72 0.92 17.18 7.21
N ARG A 73 0.91 15.89 7.56
CA ARG A 73 1.34 15.38 8.88
C ARG A 73 2.76 14.78 8.89
N GLY A 74 3.46 14.78 7.76
CA GLY A 74 4.81 14.21 7.64
C GLY A 74 5.03 13.48 6.32
N PRO A 75 6.13 12.71 6.20
CA PRO A 75 6.49 11.99 4.98
C PRO A 75 5.37 11.07 4.49
N PHE A 76 5.29 10.88 3.18
CA PHE A 76 4.34 9.93 2.61
C PHE A 76 4.64 8.51 3.10
N LYS A 77 3.60 7.76 3.49
CA LYS A 77 3.74 6.38 3.97
C LYS A 77 2.77 5.46 3.26
N GLY A 78 3.29 4.38 2.68
CA GLY A 78 2.47 3.51 1.83
C GLY A 78 3.10 2.22 1.38
N GLY A 79 2.35 1.12 1.43
CA GLY A 79 2.77 -0.18 0.93
C GLY A 79 2.94 -0.25 -0.60
N LEU A 80 3.62 -1.29 -1.08
CA LEU A 80 3.80 -1.64 -2.48
C LEU A 80 3.12 -2.97 -2.79
N ARG A 81 2.14 -2.97 -3.70
CA ARG A 81 1.36 -4.17 -4.08
C ARG A 81 1.82 -4.73 -5.43
N PHE A 82 2.12 -6.02 -5.50
CA PHE A 82 2.45 -6.69 -6.75
C PHE A 82 1.31 -7.62 -7.13
N HIS A 83 0.43 -7.19 -8.03
CA HIS A 83 -0.76 -7.96 -8.37
C HIS A 83 -1.23 -7.63 -9.80
N PRO A 84 -1.76 -8.58 -10.58
CA PRO A 84 -2.15 -8.34 -11.98
C PRO A 84 -3.25 -7.27 -12.13
N ASN A 85 -4.10 -7.13 -11.11
CA ASN A 85 -5.19 -6.15 -11.13
C ASN A 85 -4.79 -4.74 -10.67
N VAL A 86 -3.52 -4.48 -10.35
CA VAL A 86 -3.07 -3.14 -9.94
C VAL A 86 -3.36 -2.13 -11.06
N LYS A 87 -4.20 -1.15 -10.75
CA LYS A 87 -4.53 -0.01 -11.61
C LYS A 87 -4.35 1.29 -10.83
N LEU A 88 -4.13 2.40 -11.54
CA LEU A 88 -3.92 3.71 -10.92
C LEU A 88 -5.06 4.10 -9.97
N GLU A 89 -6.31 3.84 -10.36
CA GLU A 89 -7.51 4.17 -9.55
C GLU A 89 -7.52 3.45 -8.20
N GLU A 90 -7.18 2.15 -8.19
CA GLU A 90 -7.07 1.37 -6.96
C GLU A 90 -5.95 1.93 -6.06
N ILE A 91 -4.78 2.21 -6.64
CA ILE A 91 -3.63 2.75 -5.91
C ILE A 91 -3.95 4.14 -5.33
N ARG A 92 -4.69 4.97 -6.06
CA ARG A 92 -5.17 6.27 -5.58
C ARG A 92 -6.08 6.12 -4.37
N ALA A 93 -7.09 5.26 -4.45
CA ALA A 93 -8.01 5.01 -3.35
C ALA A 93 -7.27 4.48 -2.11
N LEU A 94 -6.34 3.55 -2.28
CA LEU A 94 -5.53 3.01 -1.19
C LEU A 94 -4.55 4.06 -0.59
N ALA A 95 -3.99 4.97 -1.39
CA ALA A 95 -3.12 6.04 -0.92
C ALA A 95 -3.89 7.06 -0.05
N GLN A 96 -5.13 7.35 -0.43
CA GLN A 96 -6.04 8.16 0.37
C GLN A 96 -6.36 7.50 1.71
N LEU A 97 -6.70 6.21 1.72
CA LEU A 97 -6.91 5.47 2.97
C LEU A 97 -5.67 5.48 3.88
N MET A 98 -4.46 5.45 3.31
CA MET A 98 -3.23 5.58 4.11
C MET A 98 -3.09 6.96 4.77
N THR A 99 -3.58 8.03 4.15
CA THR A 99 -3.60 9.37 4.77
C THR A 99 -4.48 9.37 6.01
N TRP A 100 -5.70 8.84 5.89
CA TRP A 100 -6.64 8.80 7.01
C TRP A 100 -6.22 7.81 8.09
N LYS A 101 -5.67 6.65 7.71
CA LYS A 101 -5.17 5.66 8.65
C LYS A 101 -4.04 6.22 9.53
N THR A 102 -3.06 6.89 8.93
CA THR A 102 -1.94 7.47 9.66
C THR A 102 -2.36 8.64 10.55
N ALA A 103 -3.34 9.43 10.12
CA ALA A 103 -4.00 10.45 10.94
C ALA A 103 -4.76 9.84 12.13
N LEU A 104 -5.56 8.78 11.89
CA LEU A 104 -6.40 8.15 12.91
C LEU A 104 -5.57 7.53 14.06
N VAL A 105 -4.45 6.90 13.75
CA VAL A 105 -3.54 6.29 14.74
C VAL A 105 -2.46 7.26 15.26
N ASP A 106 -2.61 8.55 14.96
CA ASP A 106 -1.79 9.66 15.41
C ASP A 106 -0.26 9.49 15.25
N ILE A 107 0.18 8.97 14.11
CA ILE A 107 1.62 8.87 13.76
C ILE A 107 2.00 9.94 12.72
N PRO A 108 3.21 10.51 12.76
CA PRO A 108 3.60 11.69 11.95
C PRO A 108 3.93 11.31 10.49
N PHE A 109 2.94 10.76 9.80
CA PHE A 109 3.02 10.40 8.40
C PHE A 109 1.82 10.92 7.62
N GLY A 110 2.07 11.17 6.33
CA GLY A 110 1.06 11.30 5.31
C GLY A 110 0.65 9.94 4.72
N GLY A 111 0.00 9.98 3.57
CA GLY A 111 -0.46 8.78 2.86
C GLY A 111 0.11 8.64 1.46
N ALA A 112 0.60 7.45 1.15
CA ALA A 112 0.92 7.03 -0.20
C ALA A 112 0.51 5.57 -0.43
N LYS A 113 0.56 5.15 -1.69
CA LYS A 113 0.51 3.75 -2.07
C LYS A 113 1.23 3.57 -3.40
N GLY A 114 1.79 2.40 -3.63
CA GLY A 114 2.30 2.06 -4.95
C GLY A 114 2.14 0.59 -5.25
N GLY A 115 2.64 0.18 -6.40
CA GLY A 115 2.58 -1.20 -6.83
C GLY A 115 3.02 -1.38 -8.27
N ILE A 116 3.08 -2.64 -8.69
CA ILE A 116 3.37 -3.03 -10.06
C ILE A 116 2.24 -3.95 -10.52
N ALA A 117 1.72 -3.70 -11.71
CA ALA A 117 0.78 -4.59 -12.39
C ALA A 117 1.53 -5.82 -12.91
N VAL A 118 1.68 -6.82 -12.04
CA VAL A 118 2.43 -8.06 -12.31
C VAL A 118 1.76 -9.21 -11.57
N ASP A 119 1.71 -10.38 -12.20
CA ASP A 119 1.46 -11.65 -11.51
C ASP A 119 2.79 -12.24 -11.04
N PRO A 120 3.09 -12.24 -9.73
CA PRO A 120 4.34 -12.81 -9.21
C PRO A 120 4.48 -14.30 -9.49
N GLY A 121 3.37 -15.03 -9.71
CA GLY A 121 3.41 -16.46 -10.03
C GLY A 121 3.98 -16.77 -11.42
N LEU A 122 4.06 -15.77 -12.30
CA LEU A 122 4.64 -15.90 -13.63
C LEU A 122 6.15 -15.60 -13.66
N LEU A 123 6.71 -15.07 -12.57
CA LEU A 123 8.11 -14.70 -12.46
C LEU A 123 8.84 -15.61 -11.48
N ASN A 124 10.10 -15.90 -11.78
CA ASN A 124 11.00 -16.51 -10.81
C ASN A 124 11.55 -15.45 -9.82
N ALA A 125 12.17 -15.90 -8.73
CA ALA A 125 12.67 -14.99 -7.69
C ALA A 125 13.69 -13.95 -8.21
N HIS A 126 14.53 -14.32 -9.17
CA HIS A 126 15.51 -13.43 -9.77
C HIS A 126 14.87 -12.36 -10.67
N GLU A 127 13.85 -12.74 -11.44
CA GLU A 127 13.07 -11.81 -12.25
C GLU A 127 12.31 -10.80 -11.37
N ILE A 128 11.73 -11.24 -10.25
CA ILE A 128 11.06 -10.36 -9.27
C ILE A 128 12.08 -9.40 -8.62
N GLU A 129 13.28 -9.88 -8.29
CA GLU A 129 14.35 -9.03 -7.77
C GLU A 129 14.71 -7.93 -8.77
N ILE A 130 14.98 -8.28 -10.04
CA ILE A 130 15.32 -7.31 -11.08
C ILE A 130 14.17 -6.32 -11.28
N LEU A 131 12.93 -6.80 -11.33
CA LEU A 131 11.74 -5.95 -11.45
C LEU A 131 11.67 -4.93 -10.30
N THR A 132 11.88 -5.39 -9.05
CA THR A 132 11.87 -4.56 -7.84
C THR A 132 13.00 -3.52 -7.88
N LYS A 133 14.20 -3.90 -8.31
CA LYS A 133 15.35 -2.99 -8.44
C LYS A 133 15.12 -1.94 -9.52
N ARG A 134 14.62 -2.32 -10.70
CA ARG A 134 14.28 -1.37 -11.78
C ARG A 134 13.16 -0.42 -11.39
N PHE A 135 12.15 -0.91 -10.66
CA PHE A 135 11.12 -0.04 -10.04
C PHE A 135 11.78 0.99 -9.12
N THR A 136 12.66 0.54 -8.22
CA THR A 136 13.36 1.39 -7.25
C THR A 136 14.20 2.46 -7.93
N GLN A 137 14.97 2.11 -8.97
CA GLN A 137 15.78 3.07 -9.74
C GLN A 137 14.93 4.22 -10.30
N LYS A 138 13.76 3.89 -10.87
CA LYS A 138 12.85 4.87 -11.45
C LYS A 138 12.13 5.71 -10.38
N MET A 139 11.87 5.13 -9.21
CA MET A 139 11.18 5.81 -8.10
C MET A 139 12.12 6.54 -7.14
N ALA A 140 13.44 6.28 -7.17
CA ALA A 140 14.42 6.88 -6.29
C ALA A 140 14.38 8.42 -6.20
N PRO A 141 13.99 9.19 -7.25
CA PRO A 141 13.84 10.65 -7.14
C PRO A 141 12.71 11.13 -6.23
N VAL A 142 11.78 10.24 -5.84
CA VAL A 142 10.62 10.60 -5.00
C VAL A 142 10.55 9.81 -3.69
N LEU A 143 11.50 8.89 -3.47
CA LEU A 143 11.62 8.12 -2.24
C LEU A 143 12.66 8.77 -1.32
N GLY A 144 12.42 8.71 -0.01
CA GLY A 144 13.34 9.26 0.97
C GLY A 144 12.82 9.13 2.40
N GLU A 145 13.75 9.13 3.36
CA GLU A 145 13.46 9.00 4.81
C GLU A 145 12.57 10.12 5.35
N HIS A 146 12.59 11.28 4.69
CA HIS A 146 11.79 12.45 5.03
C HIS A 146 10.82 12.85 3.91
N GLU A 147 10.68 12.01 2.88
CA GLU A 147 9.88 12.30 1.69
C GLU A 147 8.78 11.26 1.51
N ASP A 148 9.13 10.02 1.15
CA ASP A 148 8.20 8.93 0.91
C ASP A 148 8.83 7.57 1.24
N ILE A 149 8.18 6.84 2.14
CA ILE A 149 8.71 5.63 2.77
C ILE A 149 7.81 4.43 2.42
N PRO A 150 8.21 3.59 1.45
CA PRO A 150 7.50 2.35 1.12
C PRO A 150 7.44 1.31 2.25
N ALA A 151 6.58 0.32 2.06
CA ALA A 151 6.39 -0.84 2.93
C ALA A 151 5.91 -2.06 2.12
N PRO A 152 5.86 -3.25 2.72
CA PRO A 152 5.16 -4.39 2.14
C PRO A 152 3.65 -4.14 2.02
N ASP A 153 3.04 -4.83 1.06
CA ASP A 153 1.61 -5.03 0.87
C ASP A 153 1.37 -6.41 0.24
N VAL A 154 0.21 -6.65 -0.39
CA VAL A 154 -0.10 -7.92 -1.05
C VAL A 154 1.01 -8.30 -2.03
N ASN A 155 1.52 -9.53 -1.86
CA ASN A 155 2.61 -10.15 -2.60
C ASN A 155 3.96 -9.42 -2.57
N THR A 156 4.17 -8.52 -1.61
CA THR A 156 5.52 -8.04 -1.28
C THR A 156 5.80 -8.29 0.20
N ASN A 157 7.08 -8.41 0.56
CA ASN A 157 7.50 -8.85 1.90
C ASN A 157 8.87 -8.26 2.26
N ALA A 158 9.47 -8.75 3.34
CA ALA A 158 10.77 -8.28 3.81
C ALA A 158 11.88 -8.41 2.75
N GLN A 159 11.87 -9.47 1.93
CA GLN A 159 12.84 -9.64 0.86
C GLN A 159 12.74 -8.53 -0.19
N HIS A 160 11.52 -8.14 -0.55
CA HIS A 160 11.30 -7.02 -1.48
C HIS A 160 11.84 -5.71 -0.90
N MET A 161 11.61 -5.48 0.40
CA MET A 161 12.11 -4.27 1.07
C MET A 161 13.65 -4.27 1.18
N ALA A 162 14.28 -5.45 1.30
CA ALA A 162 15.73 -5.58 1.25
C ALA A 162 16.28 -5.17 -0.12
N TRP A 163 15.67 -5.63 -1.23
CA TRP A 163 16.08 -5.22 -2.57
C TRP A 163 15.88 -3.73 -2.84
N ILE A 164 14.77 -3.15 -2.35
CA ILE A 164 14.54 -1.70 -2.43
C ILE A 164 15.61 -0.95 -1.65
N PHE A 165 15.92 -1.38 -0.43
CA PHE A 165 16.94 -0.76 0.40
C PHE A 165 18.33 -0.84 -0.24
N GLU A 166 18.72 -2.02 -0.74
CA GLU A 166 19.98 -2.24 -1.43
C GLU A 166 20.11 -1.31 -2.65
N GLU A 167 19.10 -1.31 -3.53
CA GLU A 167 19.16 -0.56 -4.78
C GLU A 167 19.08 0.95 -4.57
N TYR A 168 18.23 1.40 -3.64
CA TYR A 168 18.20 2.81 -3.26
C TYR A 168 19.54 3.26 -2.65
N SER A 169 20.17 2.42 -1.83
CA SER A 169 21.45 2.74 -1.19
C SER A 169 22.58 2.91 -2.21
N LYS A 170 22.58 2.15 -3.31
CA LYS A 170 23.53 2.34 -4.42
C LYS A 170 23.38 3.73 -5.07
N LEU A 171 22.15 4.24 -5.16
CA LEU A 171 21.84 5.49 -5.87
C LEU A 171 22.00 6.73 -4.98
N ARG A 172 21.70 6.63 -3.68
CA ARG A 172 21.53 7.77 -2.77
C ARG A 172 22.32 7.67 -1.47
N GLY A 173 23.18 6.66 -1.33
CA GLY A 173 23.89 6.34 -0.10
C GLY A 173 23.02 5.57 0.90
N GLN A 174 23.65 4.98 1.92
CA GLN A 174 22.97 4.12 2.88
C GLN A 174 21.98 4.92 3.73
N ARG A 175 20.69 4.62 3.55
CA ARG A 175 19.55 5.27 4.23
C ARG A 175 18.54 4.24 4.73
N PRO A 176 18.79 3.60 5.88
CA PRO A 176 17.97 2.48 6.34
C PRO A 176 16.49 2.83 6.51
N ALA A 177 16.14 4.09 6.80
CA ALA A 177 14.74 4.47 7.02
C ALA A 177 13.94 4.71 5.74
N VAL A 178 14.56 4.59 4.54
CA VAL A 178 13.88 4.82 3.26
C VAL A 178 12.75 3.81 3.02
N VAL A 179 12.81 2.64 3.66
CA VAL A 179 11.80 1.60 3.54
C VAL A 179 11.60 0.88 4.86
N THR A 180 10.35 0.61 5.20
CA THR A 180 9.97 -0.15 6.41
C THR A 180 9.63 -1.61 6.06
N GLY A 181 9.62 -2.50 7.06
CA GLY A 181 9.33 -3.92 6.83
C GLY A 181 10.51 -4.70 6.25
N LYS A 182 11.73 -4.20 6.45
CA LYS A 182 12.99 -4.91 6.12
C LYS A 182 13.21 -6.11 7.06
N PRO A 183 14.07 -7.07 6.70
CA PRO A 183 14.59 -8.07 7.63
C PRO A 183 15.27 -7.43 8.83
N LEU A 184 15.33 -8.14 9.97
CA LEU A 184 15.92 -7.62 11.21
C LEU A 184 17.39 -7.23 11.01
N GLU A 185 18.13 -8.04 10.26
CA GLU A 185 19.54 -7.86 9.94
C GLU A 185 19.81 -6.57 9.16
N LEU A 186 18.79 -6.00 8.51
CA LEU A 186 18.88 -4.77 7.72
C LEU A 186 18.20 -3.58 8.42
N GLY A 187 17.96 -3.65 9.73
CA GLY A 187 17.27 -2.59 10.49
C GLY A 187 15.75 -2.69 10.37
N GLY A 188 15.22 -3.92 10.29
CA GLY A 188 13.82 -4.24 10.56
C GLY A 188 13.47 -4.06 12.03
N SER A 189 12.17 -4.03 12.33
CA SER A 189 11.67 -3.96 13.70
C SER A 189 11.13 -5.30 14.14
N HIS A 190 11.41 -5.71 15.38
CA HIS A 190 10.72 -6.82 16.02
C HIS A 190 9.20 -6.57 16.05
N GLY A 191 8.42 -7.64 15.95
CA GLY A 191 6.95 -7.61 15.95
C GLY A 191 6.32 -7.04 14.67
N ARG A 192 7.11 -6.62 13.67
CA ARG A 192 6.57 -6.00 12.44
C ARG A 192 5.72 -6.97 11.63
N GLU A 193 6.09 -8.25 11.59
CA GLU A 193 5.39 -9.28 10.82
C GLU A 193 3.99 -9.51 11.38
N GLU A 194 3.88 -9.58 12.71
CA GLU A 194 2.65 -9.86 13.44
C GLU A 194 1.80 -8.60 13.68
N ALA A 195 2.39 -7.39 13.62
CA ALA A 195 1.78 -6.13 14.04
C ALA A 195 0.35 -5.91 13.52
N THR A 196 0.10 -6.18 12.23
CA THR A 196 -1.23 -5.99 11.65
C THR A 196 -2.23 -6.99 12.20
N GLY A 197 -1.87 -8.27 12.27
CA GLY A 197 -2.75 -9.33 12.79
C GLY A 197 -3.02 -9.16 14.29
N HIS A 198 -1.99 -8.77 15.04
CA HIS A 198 -2.11 -8.43 16.46
C HIS A 198 -3.07 -7.25 16.66
N GLY A 199 -2.90 -6.15 15.90
CA GLY A 199 -3.81 -5.01 15.99
C GLY A 199 -5.26 -5.34 15.61
N VAL A 200 -5.48 -6.22 14.64
CA VAL A 200 -6.84 -6.73 14.31
C VAL A 200 -7.42 -7.49 15.49
N ALA A 201 -6.66 -8.37 16.14
CA ALA A 201 -7.10 -9.11 17.31
C ALA A 201 -7.46 -8.17 18.47
N GLU A 202 -6.60 -7.20 18.78
CA GLU A 202 -6.82 -6.20 19.84
C GLU A 202 -8.12 -5.40 19.61
N ILE A 203 -8.32 -4.87 18.40
CA ILE A 203 -9.53 -4.11 18.07
C ILE A 203 -10.77 -5.02 18.13
N ALA A 204 -10.68 -6.27 17.65
CA ALA A 204 -11.79 -7.21 17.69
C ALA A 204 -12.17 -7.59 19.14
N LEU A 205 -11.20 -7.73 20.04
CA LEU A 205 -11.44 -7.99 21.47
C LEU A 205 -12.19 -6.81 22.10
N GLN A 206 -11.74 -5.57 21.86
CA GLN A 206 -12.40 -4.37 22.39
C GLN A 206 -13.81 -4.22 21.82
N ALA A 207 -13.98 -4.33 20.51
CA ALA A 207 -15.29 -4.24 19.86
C ALA A 207 -16.25 -5.35 20.33
N SER A 208 -15.75 -6.55 20.60
CA SER A 208 -16.56 -7.64 21.15
C SER A 208 -17.05 -7.32 22.55
N SER A 209 -16.21 -6.70 23.39
CA SER A 209 -16.60 -6.22 24.72
C SER A 209 -17.72 -5.18 24.62
N ASP A 210 -17.57 -4.18 23.76
CA ASP A 210 -18.57 -3.11 23.56
C ASP A 210 -19.91 -3.64 23.03
N LEU A 211 -19.87 -4.70 22.21
CA LEU A 211 -21.05 -5.36 21.65
C LEU A 211 -21.62 -6.47 22.55
N GLY A 212 -21.02 -6.75 23.71
CA GLY A 212 -21.45 -7.83 24.61
C GLY A 212 -21.23 -9.24 24.05
N ILE A 213 -20.31 -9.41 23.09
CA ILE A 213 -19.96 -10.69 22.49
C ILE A 213 -18.88 -11.37 23.35
N ASN A 214 -19.16 -12.56 23.87
CA ASN A 214 -18.15 -13.36 24.57
C ASN A 214 -17.21 -14.05 23.57
N ILE A 215 -16.09 -13.38 23.28
CA ILE A 215 -15.08 -13.83 22.33
C ILE A 215 -14.47 -15.21 22.67
N SER A 216 -14.40 -15.60 23.95
CA SER A 216 -13.83 -16.90 24.34
C SER A 216 -14.67 -18.09 23.87
N SER A 217 -15.93 -17.85 23.55
CA SER A 217 -16.89 -18.84 23.05
C SER A 217 -17.31 -18.60 21.60
N ALA A 218 -16.84 -17.52 21.00
CA ALA A 218 -17.21 -17.12 19.64
C ALA A 218 -16.49 -17.97 18.60
N ARG A 219 -17.15 -18.21 17.46
CA ARG A 219 -16.52 -18.80 16.27
C ARG A 219 -16.03 -17.68 15.38
N VAL A 220 -14.76 -17.73 14.99
CA VAL A 220 -14.12 -16.72 14.13
C VAL A 220 -13.82 -17.35 12.78
N VAL A 221 -14.08 -16.61 11.70
CA VAL A 221 -13.72 -16.99 10.33
C VAL A 221 -12.67 -16.01 9.82
N LEU A 222 -11.55 -16.52 9.33
CA LEU A 222 -10.47 -15.73 8.73
C LEU A 222 -10.34 -16.14 7.25
N GLN A 223 -10.38 -15.15 6.36
CA GLN A 223 -10.08 -15.33 4.94
C GLN A 223 -8.70 -14.74 4.67
N GLY A 224 -7.77 -15.59 4.25
CA GLY A 224 -6.43 -15.23 3.80
C GLY A 224 -6.31 -15.28 2.29
#